data_AF-V9FZH9-F1
#
_entry.id   AF-V9FZH9-F1
#
_cell.length_a   1.000
_cell.length_b   1.000
_cell.length_c   1.000
_cell.angle_alpha   90.00
_cell.angle_beta   90.00
_cell.angle_gamma   90.00
#
_symmetry.space_group_name_H-M   'P 1'
#
loop_
_entity.id
_entity.type
_entity.pdbx_description
1 polymer ?
#
loop_
_entity_poly.entity_id
_entity_poly.type
_entity_poly.pdbx_seq_one_letter_code
_entity_poly.pdbx_strand_id
1 'polypeptide(L)'
;MTFSPDLTLLALASADHCVYFYSTLDNFSLRFKFSKPSGRATRLDFAADSSMARVSSDAFELLFVSTMDGSQITSPASAADVTWASHKCLFAWDAQGVWDIAGKPDDHVHALAKANTQEMLVAATNQGEIRVYNTPCLSRHTEQHKLHGHSLNVANVAFTCDDTRLVSIGANDKSLFVWKVTKTKL
;
A
#
# COMPACT_ATOMS: atom_id res chain seq x y z
N MET A 1 -8.62 -2.80 -6.62
CA MET A 1 -9.98 -2.94 -6.05
C MET A 1 -9.88 -3.06 -4.55
N THR A 2 -10.70 -2.35 -3.78
CA THR A 2 -10.81 -2.53 -2.33
C THR A 2 -12.17 -2.05 -1.83
N PHE A 3 -12.74 -2.74 -0.86
CA PHE A 3 -13.96 -2.31 -0.18
C PHE A 3 -13.63 -1.31 0.93
N SER A 4 -14.55 -0.41 1.24
CA SER A 4 -14.50 0.37 2.47
C SER A 4 -14.77 -0.53 3.68
N PRO A 5 -14.23 -0.22 4.87
CA PRO A 5 -14.45 -1.00 6.09
C PRO A 5 -15.92 -1.18 6.49
N ASP A 6 -16.75 -0.15 6.27
CA ASP A 6 -18.19 -0.18 6.49
C ASP A 6 -18.98 -0.96 5.41
N LEU A 7 -18.26 -1.49 4.40
CA LEU A 7 -18.79 -2.21 3.24
C LEU A 7 -19.80 -1.41 2.41
N THR A 8 -19.85 -0.08 2.50
CA THR A 8 -20.78 0.76 1.71
C THR A 8 -20.24 1.17 0.34
N LEU A 9 -18.91 1.10 0.16
CA LEU A 9 -18.23 1.49 -1.07
C LEU A 9 -17.29 0.40 -1.57
N LEU A 10 -17.19 0.31 -2.90
CA LEU A 10 -16.15 -0.41 -3.62
C LEU A 10 -15.33 0.59 -4.44
N ALA A 11 -14.03 0.69 -4.16
CA ALA A 11 -13.11 1.50 -4.93
C ALA A 11 -12.35 0.66 -5.97
N LEU A 12 -12.37 1.12 -7.23
CA LEU A 12 -11.74 0.49 -8.38
C LEU A 12 -10.77 1.46 -9.05
N ALA A 13 -9.47 1.24 -8.81
CA ALA A 13 -8.41 1.88 -9.59
C ALA A 13 -8.35 1.28 -10.99
N SER A 14 -8.29 2.14 -12.01
CA SER A 14 -8.32 1.77 -13.42
C SER A 14 -7.06 2.27 -14.15
N ALA A 15 -6.79 1.67 -15.31
CA ALA A 15 -5.65 2.03 -16.15
C ALA A 15 -5.75 3.44 -16.75
N ASP A 16 -6.95 4.03 -16.78
CA ASP A 16 -7.24 5.40 -17.24
C ASP A 16 -6.91 6.50 -16.21
N HIS A 17 -6.02 6.20 -15.25
CA HIS A 17 -5.61 7.11 -14.18
C HIS A 17 -6.71 7.49 -13.18
N CYS A 18 -7.89 6.87 -13.27
CA CYS A 18 -9.02 7.20 -12.43
C CYS A 18 -9.29 6.14 -11.37
N VAL A 19 -9.92 6.56 -10.27
CA VAL A 19 -10.49 5.66 -9.27
C VAL A 19 -12.00 5.83 -9.27
N TYR A 20 -12.72 4.74 -9.44
CA TYR A 20 -14.17 4.70 -9.47
C TYR A 20 -14.70 4.19 -8.13
N PHE A 21 -15.64 4.91 -7.52
CA PHE A 21 -16.27 4.53 -6.27
C PHE A 21 -17.71 4.13 -6.51
N TYR A 22 -18.02 2.87 -6.24
CA TYR A 22 -19.34 2.28 -6.45
C TYR A 22 -20.04 2.06 -5.11
N SER A 23 -21.35 2.26 -5.07
CA SER A 23 -22.20 1.95 -3.93
C SER A 23 -22.49 0.45 -3.90
N THR A 24 -21.99 -0.26 -2.89
CA THR A 24 -22.31 -1.69 -2.71
C THR A 24 -23.76 -1.90 -2.28
N LEU A 25 -24.38 -0.89 -1.66
CA LEU A 25 -25.76 -0.92 -1.18
C LEU A 25 -26.78 -0.68 -2.30
N ASP A 26 -26.33 -0.13 -3.43
CA ASP A 26 -27.16 0.21 -4.59
C ASP A 26 -26.66 -0.52 -5.84
N ASN A 27 -26.62 -1.86 -5.74
CA ASN A 27 -26.26 -2.76 -6.85
C ASN A 27 -24.98 -2.35 -7.62
N PHE A 28 -23.95 -1.90 -6.89
CA PHE A 28 -22.71 -1.37 -7.48
C PHE A 28 -22.96 -0.24 -8.48
N SER A 29 -23.88 0.69 -8.16
CA SER A 29 -24.04 1.93 -8.91
C SER A 29 -22.85 2.86 -8.72
N LEU A 30 -22.43 3.56 -9.77
CA LEU A 30 -21.31 4.49 -9.68
C LEU A 30 -21.73 5.73 -8.87
N ARG A 31 -21.08 5.98 -7.72
CA ARG A 31 -21.32 7.20 -6.94
C ARG A 31 -20.53 8.37 -7.48
N PHE A 32 -19.24 8.19 -7.68
CA PHE A 32 -18.37 9.22 -8.21
C PHE A 32 -17.07 8.66 -8.80
N LYS A 33 -16.43 9.49 -9.63
CA LYS A 33 -15.16 9.22 -10.28
C LYS A 33 -14.10 10.21 -9.76
N PHE A 34 -12.99 9.68 -9.27
CA PHE A 34 -11.84 10.45 -8.83
C PHE A 34 -10.78 10.48 -9.94
N SER A 35 -10.70 11.62 -10.64
CA SER A 35 -9.82 11.86 -11.81
C SER A 35 -8.75 12.90 -11.52
N LYS A 36 -8.07 12.74 -10.38
CA LYS A 36 -7.00 13.64 -9.93
C LYS A 36 -5.57 13.10 -10.08
N PRO A 37 -5.30 11.77 -9.94
CA PRO A 37 -3.98 11.24 -10.21
C PRO A 37 -3.50 11.62 -11.62
N SER A 38 -2.25 12.07 -11.74
CA SER A 38 -1.62 12.29 -13.05
C SER A 38 -1.07 10.98 -13.66
N GLY A 39 -0.84 9.98 -12.80
CA GLY A 39 -0.45 8.62 -13.17
C GLY A 39 -1.52 7.57 -12.88
N ARG A 40 -1.26 6.32 -13.23
CA ARG A 40 -2.16 5.19 -12.94
C ARG A 40 -2.20 4.99 -11.43
N ALA A 41 -3.41 4.96 -10.86
CA ALA A 41 -3.59 4.58 -9.46
C ALA A 41 -3.12 3.13 -9.25
N THR A 42 -2.12 2.93 -8.40
CA THR A 42 -1.47 1.63 -8.16
C THR A 42 -1.95 0.94 -6.90
N ARG A 43 -2.27 1.72 -5.86
CA ARG A 43 -2.69 1.23 -4.53
C ARG A 43 -3.69 2.20 -3.90
N LEU A 44 -4.54 1.66 -3.04
CA LEU A 44 -5.58 2.42 -2.34
C LEU A 44 -5.77 1.84 -0.94
N ASP A 45 -5.91 2.72 0.05
CA ASP A 45 -6.33 2.38 1.41
C ASP A 45 -7.48 3.29 1.84
N PHE A 46 -8.51 2.72 2.46
CA PHE A 46 -9.55 3.48 3.14
C PHE A 46 -9.11 3.81 4.57
N ALA A 47 -9.59 4.94 5.11
CA ALA A 47 -9.58 5.20 6.54
C ALA A 47 -10.43 4.14 7.28
N ALA A 48 -10.07 3.82 8.52
CA ALA A 48 -10.77 2.82 9.33
C ALA A 48 -12.24 3.17 9.59
N ASP A 49 -12.55 4.46 9.66
CA ASP A 49 -13.90 5.00 9.79
C ASP A 49 -14.63 5.16 8.44
N SER A 50 -14.01 4.74 7.33
CA SER A 50 -14.52 4.88 5.96
C SER A 50 -14.77 6.32 5.50
N SER A 51 -14.28 7.35 6.21
CA SER A 51 -14.53 8.78 5.89
C SER A 51 -13.74 9.32 4.70
N MET A 52 -12.58 8.72 4.42
CA MET A 52 -11.71 9.09 3.31
C MET A 52 -10.95 7.87 2.79
N ALA A 53 -10.31 8.05 1.63
CA ALA A 53 -9.34 7.13 1.10
C ALA A 53 -8.07 7.86 0.66
N ARG A 54 -6.95 7.15 0.67
CA ARG A 54 -5.69 7.57 0.06
C ARG A 54 -5.36 6.70 -1.14
N VAL A 55 -4.75 7.32 -2.15
CA VAL A 55 -4.41 6.70 -3.43
C VAL A 55 -2.95 6.96 -3.75
N SER A 56 -2.18 5.90 -4.00
CA SER A 56 -0.84 6.03 -4.59
C SER A 56 -0.92 5.89 -6.10
N SER A 57 -0.13 6.67 -6.84
CA SER A 57 0.01 6.57 -8.30
C SER A 57 1.42 6.14 -8.72
N ASP A 58 1.58 5.70 -9.97
CA ASP A 58 2.91 5.44 -10.56
C ASP A 58 3.64 6.74 -11.00
N ALA A 59 2.99 7.90 -10.87
CA ALA A 59 3.60 9.23 -11.00
C ALA A 59 4.19 9.75 -9.67
N PHE A 60 4.40 8.88 -8.68
CA PHE A 60 4.94 9.20 -7.36
C PHE A 60 4.07 10.15 -6.53
N GLU A 61 2.74 10.05 -6.66
CA GLU A 61 1.79 10.88 -5.92
C GLU A 61 1.12 10.09 -4.78
N LEU A 62 0.84 10.79 -3.68
CA LEU A 62 -0.09 10.36 -2.65
C LEU A 62 -1.24 11.36 -2.59
N LEU A 63 -2.43 10.93 -2.98
CA LEU A 63 -3.63 11.76 -3.04
C LEU A 63 -4.69 11.27 -2.06
N PHE A 64 -5.49 12.19 -1.54
CA PHE A 64 -6.56 11.90 -0.59
C PHE A 64 -7.91 12.31 -1.18
N VAL A 65 -8.93 11.49 -0.92
CA VAL A 65 -10.30 11.68 -1.44
C VAL A 65 -11.32 11.46 -0.32
N SER A 66 -12.29 12.36 -0.23
CA SER A 66 -13.43 12.22 0.67
C SER A 66 -14.38 11.15 0.13
N THR A 67 -14.79 10.19 0.95
CA THR A 67 -15.73 9.13 0.52
C THR A 67 -17.17 9.62 0.44
N MET A 68 -17.47 10.77 1.03
CA MET A 68 -18.79 11.39 1.05
C MET A 68 -19.22 11.88 -0.34
N ASP A 69 -18.31 12.54 -1.06
CA ASP A 69 -18.63 13.23 -2.33
C ASP A 69 -17.56 13.04 -3.44
N GLY A 70 -16.46 12.36 -3.15
CA GLY A 70 -15.37 12.17 -4.11
C GLY A 70 -14.47 13.38 -4.31
N SER A 71 -14.62 14.43 -3.48
CA SER A 71 -13.75 15.60 -3.53
C SER A 71 -12.33 15.27 -3.08
N GLN A 72 -11.35 15.97 -3.67
CA GLN A 72 -9.96 15.84 -3.27
C GLN A 72 -9.71 16.56 -1.95
N ILE A 73 -9.11 15.87 -1.00
CA ILE A 73 -8.63 16.46 0.25
C ILE A 73 -7.20 16.94 0.00
N THR A 74 -6.99 18.26 0.01
CA THR A 74 -5.69 18.88 -0.28
C THR A 74 -4.94 19.33 0.98
N SER A 75 -5.63 19.44 2.12
CA SER A 75 -5.02 19.80 3.39
C SER A 75 -4.28 18.59 3.99
N PRO A 76 -2.94 18.64 4.18
CA PRO A 76 -2.20 17.55 4.79
C PRO A 76 -2.64 17.28 6.24
N ALA A 77 -3.06 18.32 6.96
CA ALA A 77 -3.53 18.22 8.34
C ALA A 77 -4.76 17.31 8.48
N SER A 78 -5.61 17.24 7.45
CA SER A 78 -6.79 16.37 7.44
C SER A 78 -6.45 14.88 7.39
N ALA A 79 -5.23 14.53 6.97
CA ALA A 79 -4.79 13.14 6.80
C ALA A 79 -3.68 12.72 7.78
N ALA A 80 -3.20 13.64 8.63
CA ALA A 80 -2.03 13.43 9.49
C ALA A 80 -2.27 12.34 10.56
N ASP A 81 -3.41 12.41 11.24
CA ASP A 81 -3.75 11.54 12.38
C ASP A 81 -4.80 10.46 12.02
N VAL A 82 -4.97 10.19 10.72
CA VAL A 82 -5.94 9.21 10.25
C VAL A 82 -5.46 7.80 10.51
N THR A 83 -6.29 7.00 11.18
CA THR A 83 -6.08 5.55 11.28
C THR A 83 -6.56 4.89 9.99
N TRP A 84 -5.63 4.24 9.28
CA TRP A 84 -5.92 3.57 8.02
C TRP A 84 -6.35 2.13 8.24
N ALA A 85 -7.34 1.65 7.47
CA ALA A 85 -7.81 0.27 7.53
C ALA A 85 -6.79 -0.72 6.94
N SER A 86 -5.97 -0.24 6.00
CA SER A 86 -4.86 -1.00 5.44
C SER A 86 -3.67 -0.10 5.10
N HIS A 87 -2.52 -0.72 4.85
CA HIS A 87 -1.27 -0.03 4.55
C HIS A 87 -0.64 -0.60 3.26
N LYS A 88 -1.41 -0.54 2.16
CA LYS A 88 -0.99 -1.03 0.84
C LYS A 88 -0.38 0.08 -0.01
N CYS A 89 -0.74 1.35 0.25
CA CYS A 89 -0.19 2.50 -0.46
C CYS A 89 1.34 2.54 -0.33
N LEU A 90 2.00 2.82 -1.45
CA LEU A 90 3.46 2.85 -1.55
C LEU A 90 4.05 4.06 -0.81
N PHE A 91 3.30 5.15 -0.80
CA PHE A 91 3.71 6.38 -0.15
C PHE A 91 2.93 6.54 1.15
N ALA A 92 3.66 6.64 2.26
CA ALA A 92 3.13 6.89 3.58
C ALA A 92 4.22 7.54 4.44
N TRP A 93 3.80 8.33 5.44
CA TRP A 93 4.73 9.03 6.33
C TRP A 93 5.66 8.06 7.08
N ASP A 94 5.13 6.92 7.51
CA ASP A 94 5.81 5.88 8.27
C ASP A 94 6.69 4.95 7.43
N ALA A 95 6.78 5.18 6.12
CA ALA A 95 7.53 4.36 5.16
C ALA A 95 8.56 5.17 4.35
N GLN A 96 8.87 6.42 4.73
CA GLN A 96 9.77 7.30 3.98
C GLN A 96 11.17 6.70 3.78
N GLY A 97 11.74 6.08 4.82
CA GLY A 97 13.07 5.49 4.83
C GLY A 97 13.23 4.27 3.93
N VAL A 98 12.12 3.70 3.44
CA VAL A 98 12.14 2.60 2.45
C VAL A 98 12.68 3.10 1.11
N TRP A 99 12.49 4.37 0.78
CA TRP A 99 12.83 4.95 -0.51
C TRP A 99 14.23 5.59 -0.48
N ASP A 100 15.17 5.04 -1.26
CA ASP A 100 16.51 5.61 -1.45
C ASP A 100 16.80 5.90 -2.93
N ILE A 101 16.02 6.83 -3.50
CA ILE A 101 16.08 7.19 -4.92
C ILE A 101 17.47 7.72 -5.33
N ALA A 102 18.18 8.39 -4.40
CA ALA A 102 19.49 8.97 -4.69
C ALA A 102 20.63 7.95 -4.65
N GLY A 103 20.61 7.02 -3.69
CA GLY A 103 21.64 5.99 -3.56
C GLY A 103 21.42 4.79 -4.48
N LYS A 104 20.17 4.51 -4.88
CA LYS A 104 19.79 3.35 -5.68
C LYS A 104 18.70 3.71 -6.71
N PRO A 105 19.04 4.40 -7.80
CA PRO A 105 18.06 4.89 -8.78
C PRO A 105 17.28 3.77 -9.48
N ASP A 106 17.91 2.61 -9.69
CA ASP A 106 17.29 1.45 -10.35
C ASP A 106 16.54 0.52 -9.38
N ASP A 107 16.44 0.89 -8.10
CA ASP A 107 15.79 0.09 -7.06
C ASP A 107 14.36 0.57 -6.85
N HIS A 108 13.42 -0.23 -7.33
CA HIS A 108 12.00 0.12 -7.33
C HIS A 108 11.23 -0.78 -6.38
N VAL A 109 10.46 -0.15 -5.49
CA VAL A 109 9.52 -0.84 -4.62
C VAL A 109 8.16 -0.92 -5.31
N HIS A 110 7.66 -2.15 -5.47
CA HIS A 110 6.40 -2.42 -6.17
C HIS A 110 5.22 -2.63 -5.23
N ALA A 111 5.48 -3.06 -4.00
CA ALA A 111 4.46 -3.28 -2.98
C ALA A 111 5.02 -3.06 -1.58
N LEU A 112 4.18 -2.53 -0.71
CA LEU A 112 4.39 -2.47 0.73
C LEU A 112 3.33 -3.32 1.43
N ALA A 113 3.73 -3.93 2.55
CA ALA A 113 2.82 -4.52 3.50
C ALA A 113 3.28 -4.16 4.91
N LYS A 114 2.33 -3.75 5.74
CA LYS A 114 2.56 -3.50 7.16
C LYS A 114 1.85 -4.57 7.97
N ALA A 115 2.52 -5.08 9.01
CA ALA A 115 1.92 -6.03 9.94
C ALA A 115 0.73 -5.36 10.67
N ASN A 116 -0.27 -6.15 11.05
CA ASN A 116 -1.43 -5.69 11.79
C ASN A 116 -1.05 -5.13 13.18
N THR A 117 0.03 -5.65 13.80
CA THR A 117 0.64 -5.06 15.01
C THR A 117 1.23 -3.68 14.80
N GLN A 118 1.38 -3.24 13.54
CA GLN A 118 1.98 -1.97 13.15
C GLN A 118 3.48 -1.84 13.49
N GLU A 119 4.14 -2.91 13.91
CA GLU A 119 5.56 -2.89 14.31
C GLU A 119 6.52 -3.19 13.15
N MET A 120 6.05 -3.86 12.11
CA MET A 120 6.86 -4.35 10.99
C MET A 120 6.32 -3.83 9.66
N LEU A 121 7.25 -3.38 8.81
CA LEU A 121 6.99 -2.96 7.44
C LEU A 121 7.84 -3.81 6.49
N VAL A 122 7.25 -4.23 5.38
CA VAL A 122 7.90 -5.04 4.36
C VAL A 122 7.76 -4.37 3.00
N ALA A 123 8.86 -4.33 2.25
CA ALA A 123 8.92 -3.82 0.89
C ALA A 123 9.32 -4.93 -0.10
N ALA A 124 8.56 -5.04 -1.18
CA ALA A 124 8.85 -5.92 -2.32
C ALA A 124 9.51 -5.12 -3.45
N THR A 125 10.63 -5.60 -3.96
CA THR A 125 11.44 -4.87 -4.94
C THR A 125 11.42 -5.48 -6.33
N ASN A 126 11.89 -4.72 -7.32
CA ASN A 126 12.15 -5.18 -8.68
C ASN A 126 13.32 -6.19 -8.77
N GLN A 127 14.16 -6.31 -7.74
CA GLN A 127 15.32 -7.19 -7.72
C GLN A 127 15.05 -8.58 -7.12
N GLY A 128 13.79 -8.94 -6.90
CA GLY A 128 13.42 -10.22 -6.27
C GLY A 128 13.71 -10.28 -4.76
N GLU A 129 14.03 -9.13 -4.16
CA GLU A 129 14.26 -9.01 -2.72
C GLU A 129 12.96 -8.62 -2.01
N ILE A 130 12.82 -9.13 -0.79
CA ILE A 130 11.85 -8.62 0.18
C ILE A 130 12.63 -8.04 1.34
N ARG A 131 12.41 -6.76 1.63
CA ARG A 131 13.13 -6.03 2.68
C ARG A 131 12.23 -5.79 3.87
N VAL A 132 12.75 -6.06 5.07
CA VAL A 132 12.01 -5.97 6.33
C VAL A 132 12.54 -4.79 7.13
N TYR A 133 11.64 -3.99 7.69
CA TYR A 133 11.92 -2.78 8.45
C TYR A 133 11.11 -2.76 9.74
N ASN A 134 11.62 -2.06 10.75
CA ASN A 134 10.81 -1.62 11.88
C ASN A 134 9.93 -0.44 11.45
N THR A 135 8.75 -0.31 12.04
CA THR A 135 7.89 0.87 11.85
C THR A 135 7.98 1.81 13.07
N PRO A 136 8.01 3.14 12.87
CA PRO A 136 8.06 3.81 11.57
C PRO A 136 9.47 3.76 10.95
N CYS A 137 9.53 3.60 9.63
CA CYS A 137 10.77 3.63 8.86
C CYS A 137 10.94 5.03 8.26
N LEU A 138 11.62 5.92 9.00
CA LEU A 138 11.86 7.31 8.57
C LEU A 138 13.26 7.52 7.97
N SER A 139 14.24 6.73 8.43
CA SER A 139 15.63 6.85 8.01
C SER A 139 15.96 5.79 6.95
N ARG A 140 16.76 6.18 5.96
CA ARG A 140 17.30 5.27 4.94
C ARG A 140 18.26 4.26 5.55
N HIS A 141 18.47 3.15 4.84
CA HIS A 141 19.43 2.09 5.21
C HIS A 141 19.16 1.44 6.58
N THR A 142 17.89 1.42 7.00
CA THR A 142 17.45 0.81 8.27
C THR A 142 16.83 -0.57 8.08
N GLU A 143 17.04 -1.20 6.91
CA GLU A 143 16.57 -2.57 6.71
C GLU A 143 17.15 -3.52 7.76
N GLN A 144 16.28 -4.32 8.37
CA GLN A 144 16.67 -5.33 9.38
C GLN A 144 17.05 -6.64 8.70
N HIS A 145 16.29 -7.03 7.68
CA HIS A 145 16.48 -8.27 6.95
C HIS A 145 16.20 -8.11 5.46
N LYS A 146 16.88 -8.94 4.65
CA LYS A 146 16.59 -9.16 3.23
C LYS A 146 16.26 -10.63 3.05
N LEU A 147 15.08 -10.91 2.51
CA LEU A 147 14.65 -12.26 2.16
C LEU A 147 14.85 -12.44 0.66
N HIS A 148 15.51 -13.52 0.30
CA HIS A 148 15.82 -13.89 -1.08
C HIS A 148 15.06 -15.16 -1.46
N GLY A 149 14.64 -15.25 -2.71
CA GLY A 149 13.98 -16.45 -3.24
C GLY A 149 13.32 -16.18 -4.60
N HIS A 150 12.71 -15.01 -4.77
CA HIS A 150 12.20 -14.59 -6.08
C HIS A 150 13.36 -14.36 -7.04
N SER A 151 13.23 -14.84 -8.27
CA SER A 151 14.27 -14.70 -9.30
C SER A 151 14.13 -13.39 -10.10
N LEU A 152 12.99 -12.70 -9.95
CA LEU A 152 12.61 -11.49 -10.66
C LEU A 152 11.72 -10.62 -9.73
N ASN A 153 11.15 -9.55 -10.27
CA ASN A 153 10.29 -8.60 -9.56
C ASN A 153 9.27 -9.29 -8.65
N VAL A 154 9.24 -8.85 -7.39
CA VAL A 154 8.19 -9.26 -6.45
C VAL A 154 6.96 -8.38 -6.72
N ALA A 155 5.87 -8.97 -7.20
CA ALA A 155 4.68 -8.24 -7.61
C ALA A 155 3.86 -7.74 -6.41
N ASN A 156 3.78 -8.54 -5.35
CA ASN A 156 3.01 -8.18 -4.17
C ASN A 156 3.47 -8.92 -2.92
N VAL A 157 3.16 -8.33 -1.76
CA VAL A 157 3.39 -8.89 -0.43
C VAL A 157 2.18 -8.64 0.47
N ALA A 158 1.89 -9.55 1.38
CA ALA A 158 0.83 -9.39 2.38
C ALA A 158 1.11 -10.21 3.63
N PHE A 159 0.81 -9.66 4.81
CA PHE A 159 0.78 -10.41 6.06
C PHE A 159 -0.51 -11.22 6.16
N THR A 160 -0.45 -12.36 6.86
CA THR A 160 -1.66 -13.03 7.35
C THR A 160 -2.31 -12.20 8.44
N CYS A 161 -3.61 -12.42 8.69
CA CYS A 161 -4.38 -11.64 9.68
C CYS A 161 -3.85 -11.76 11.12
N ASP A 162 -3.11 -12.81 11.42
CA ASP A 162 -2.48 -13.07 12.72
C ASP A 162 -1.00 -12.64 12.78
N ASP A 163 -0.48 -12.02 11.70
CA ASP A 163 0.92 -11.64 11.51
C ASP A 163 1.94 -12.79 11.65
N THR A 164 1.49 -14.06 11.64
CA THR A 164 2.41 -15.20 11.83
C THR A 164 3.14 -15.59 10.54
N ARG A 165 2.64 -15.15 9.39
CA ARG A 165 3.23 -15.38 8.07
C ARG A 165 3.19 -14.11 7.23
N LEU A 166 4.14 -14.04 6.32
CA LEU A 166 4.14 -13.13 5.19
C LEU A 166 4.01 -13.98 3.91
N VAL A 167 3.22 -13.52 2.96
CA VAL A 167 3.10 -14.12 1.63
C VAL A 167 3.66 -13.15 0.61
N SER A 168 4.45 -13.67 -0.33
CA SER A 168 4.92 -12.90 -1.49
C SER A 168 4.61 -13.64 -2.78
N ILE A 169 4.36 -12.87 -3.84
CA ILE A 169 4.15 -13.40 -5.19
C ILE A 169 5.12 -12.73 -6.15
N GLY A 170 5.74 -13.53 -7.01
CA GLY A 170 6.60 -13.03 -8.06
C GLY A 170 5.80 -12.67 -9.30
N ALA A 171 6.24 -11.64 -10.02
CA ALA A 171 5.55 -11.17 -11.23
C ALA A 171 5.70 -12.17 -12.39
N ASN A 172 6.94 -12.60 -12.65
CA ASN A 172 7.29 -13.36 -13.85
C ASN A 172 7.92 -14.72 -13.54
N ASP A 173 8.38 -14.94 -12.31
CA ASP A 173 8.94 -16.23 -11.88
C ASP A 173 7.85 -17.27 -11.52
N LYS A 174 6.57 -16.85 -11.52
CA LYS A 174 5.39 -17.69 -11.25
C LYS A 174 5.43 -18.38 -9.88
N SER A 175 6.17 -17.82 -8.94
CA SER A 175 6.33 -18.39 -7.60
C SER A 175 5.48 -17.64 -6.57
N LEU A 176 5.11 -18.38 -5.53
CA LEU A 176 4.51 -17.87 -4.31
C LEU A 176 5.33 -18.41 -3.14
N PHE A 177 5.79 -17.53 -2.26
CA PHE A 177 6.49 -17.92 -1.04
C PHE A 177 5.67 -17.57 0.19
N VAL A 178 5.75 -18.44 1.20
CA VAL A 178 5.17 -18.22 2.52
C VAL A 178 6.32 -18.20 3.53
N TRP A 179 6.53 -17.03 4.13
CA TRP A 179 7.61 -16.76 5.05
C TRP A 179 7.08 -16.83 6.48
N LYS A 180 7.80 -17.53 7.37
CA LYS A 180 7.47 -17.54 8.78
C LYS A 180 7.94 -16.25 9.44
N VAL A 181 7.03 -15.56 10.12
CA VAL A 181 7.36 -14.37 10.91
C VAL A 181 7.64 -14.81 12.34
N THR A 182 8.82 -14.45 12.85
CA THR A 182 9.22 -14.74 14.23
C THR A 182 9.74 -13.47 14.88
N LYS A 183 9.18 -13.11 16.04
CA LYS A 183 9.76 -12.07 16.89
C LYS A 183 10.94 -12.67 17.63
N THR A 184 12.15 -12.22 17.32
CA THR A 184 13.31 -12.53 18.17
C THR A 184 13.19 -11.64 19.40
N LYS A 185 12.95 -12.24 20.57
CA LYS A 185 13.13 -11.50 21.84
C LYS A 185 14.63 -11.23 21.97
N LEU A 186 14.99 -9.95 22.06
CA LEU A 186 16.30 -9.53 22.55
C LEU A 186 16.43 -9.88 24.04
#